data_AF-A0A7V3MZL3-F1
#
_entry.id   AF-A0A7V3MZL3-F1
#
_cell.length_a   1.000
_cell.length_b   1.000
_cell.length_c   1.000
_cell.angle_alpha   90.00
_cell.angle_beta   90.00
_cell.angle_gamma   90.00
#
_symmetry.space_group_name_H-M   'P 1'
#
loop_
_entity.id
_entity.type
_entity.pdbx_description
1 polymer ?
#
loop_
_entity_poly.entity_id
_entity_poly.type
_entity_poly.pdbx_seq_one_letter_code
_entity_poly.pdbx_strand_id
1 'polypeptide(L)' 'MARKNSRYAPEFREMAVREVIDRSRPIADVVHELGIVEQAMGNRVKSTGRPMS' A
#
# COMPACT_ATOMS: atom_id res chain seq x y z
N MET A 1 17.63 15.18 0.35
CA MET A 1 17.25 14.05 1.22
C MET A 1 15.74 13.98 1.37
N ALA A 2 15.18 12.79 1.15
CA ALA A 2 13.76 12.50 0.92
C ALA A 2 12.81 13.09 1.97
N ARG A 3 11.90 13.95 1.50
CA ARG A 3 10.88 14.63 2.31
C ARG A 3 9.57 13.83 2.29
N LYS A 4 8.95 13.70 3.48
CA LYS A 4 7.49 13.53 3.69
C LYS A 4 6.83 12.18 3.39
N ASN A 5 7.43 11.03 3.73
CA ASN A 5 6.72 9.73 3.66
C ASN A 5 6.11 9.24 5.00
N SER A 6 6.16 10.06 6.06
CA SER A 6 5.90 9.57 7.43
C SER A 6 4.52 9.88 8.03
N ARG A 7 3.62 10.61 7.35
CA ARG A 7 2.36 11.06 7.97
C ARG A 7 1.12 10.18 7.72
N TYR A 8 1.25 9.09 6.98
CA TYR A 8 0.14 8.15 6.78
C TYR A 8 0.27 7.00 7.77
N ALA A 9 -0.74 6.86 8.63
CA ALA A 9 -0.79 5.86 9.69
C ALA A 9 -0.56 4.44 9.12
N PRO A 10 0.28 3.63 9.78
CA PRO A 10 0.66 2.30 9.31
C PRO A 10 -0.54 1.36 9.12
N GLU A 11 -1.57 1.50 9.95
CA GLU A 11 -2.78 0.67 9.91
C GLU A 11 -3.56 0.81 8.59
N PHE A 12 -3.69 2.03 8.07
CA PHE A 12 -4.34 2.27 6.77
C PHE A 12 -3.57 1.64 5.61
N ARG A 13 -2.26 1.51 5.75
CA ARG A 13 -1.40 0.91 4.71
C ARG A 13 -1.57 -0.59 4.67
N GLU A 14 -1.75 -1.25 5.81
CA GLU A 14 -2.02 -2.69 5.89
C GLU A 14 -3.42 -3.03 5.38
N MET A 15 -4.43 -2.23 5.75
CA MET A 15 -5.78 -2.39 5.20
C MET A 15 -5.78 -2.23 3.68
N ALA A 16 -5.08 -1.22 3.14
CA ALA A 16 -4.96 -1.03 1.70
C ALA A 16 -4.32 -2.24 1.02
N VAL A 17 -3.25 -2.80 1.61
CA VAL A 17 -2.52 -3.95 1.03
C VAL A 17 -3.42 -5.17 1.01
N ARG A 18 -4.20 -5.37 2.07
CA ARG A 18 -5.18 -6.44 2.15
C ARG A 18 -6.31 -6.26 1.13
N GLU A 19 -6.82 -5.05 0.93
CA GLU A 19 -7.83 -4.78 -0.12
C GLU A 19 -7.33 -5.11 -1.53
N VAL A 20 -6.09 -4.74 -1.86
CA VAL A 20 -5.49 -5.03 -3.17
C VAL A 20 -5.28 -6.53 -3.36
N ILE A 21 -4.76 -7.23 -2.35
CA ILE A 21 -4.44 -8.66 -2.43
C ILE A 21 -5.71 -9.51 -2.35
N ASP A 22 -6.54 -9.32 -1.32
CA ASP A 22 -7.70 -10.17 -1.07
C ASP A 22 -8.82 -9.92 -2.08
N ARG A 23 -9.03 -8.65 -2.49
CA ARG A 23 -10.10 -8.29 -3.44
C ARG A 23 -9.61 -8.12 -4.87
N SER A 24 -8.31 -8.32 -5.13
CA SER A 24 -7.68 -8.13 -6.45
C SER A 24 -8.00 -6.76 -7.08
N ARG A 25 -8.18 -5.72 -6.25
CA ARG A 25 -8.51 -4.36 -6.71
C ARG A 25 -7.25 -3.68 -7.30
N PRO A 26 -7.41 -2.80 -8.31
CA PRO A 26 -6.32 -1.99 -8.80
C PRO A 26 -5.73 -1.12 -7.69
N ILE A 27 -4.39 -1.08 -7.59
CA ILE A 27 -3.69 -0.24 -6.62
C ILE A 27 -4.13 1.22 -6.76
N ALA A 28 -4.28 1.72 -7.99
CA ALA A 28 -4.69 3.09 -8.32
C ALA A 28 -6.02 3.49 -7.67
N ASP A 29 -7.03 2.61 -7.68
CA ASP A 29 -8.33 2.89 -7.07
C ASP A 29 -8.22 2.97 -5.55
N VAL A 30 -7.52 2.00 -4.94
CA VAL A 30 -7.35 1.91 -3.49
C VAL A 30 -6.56 3.11 -2.95
N VAL A 31 -5.53 3.57 -3.68
CA VAL A 31 -4.75 4.73 -3.26
C VAL A 31 -5.47 6.05 -3.49
N HIS A 32 -6.33 6.15 -4.50
CA HIS A 32 -7.17 7.33 -4.72
C HIS A 32 -8.21 7.46 -3.61
N GLU A 33 -8.82 6.34 -3.21
CA GLU A 33 -9.81 6.26 -2.14
C GLU A 33 -9.21 6.56 -0.76
N LEU A 34 -7.98 6.09 -0.49
CA LEU A 34 -7.31 6.24 0.80
C LEU A 34 -6.33 7.41 0.87
N GLY A 35 -6.11 8.14 -0.22
CA GLY A 35 -5.15 9.24 -0.32
C GLY A 35 -3.69 8.81 -0.13
N ILE A 36 -3.36 7.55 -0.42
CA ILE A 36 -2.01 6.99 -0.27
C ILE A 36 -1.20 7.27 -1.54
N VAL A 37 0.13 7.32 -1.43
CA VAL A 37 1.00 7.42 -2.61
C VAL A 37 1.11 6.03 -3.27
N GLU A 38 0.76 5.95 -4.56
CA GLU A 38 0.80 4.71 -5.36
C GLU A 38 2.15 3.98 -5.27
N GLN A 39 3.26 4.73 -5.35
CA GLN A 39 4.61 4.15 -5.21
C GLN A 39 4.86 3.49 -3.86
N ALA A 40 4.38 4.09 -2.76
CA ALA A 40 4.53 3.53 -1.42
C ALA A 40 3.70 2.26 -1.26
N MET A 41 2.57 2.19 -1.96
CA MET A 41 1.67 1.07 -1.97
C MET A 41 2.22 -0.10 -2.79
N GLY A 42 2.69 0.16 -4.01
CA GLY A 42 3.34 -0.85 -4.87
C GLY A 42 4.59 -1.45 -4.23
N ASN A 43 5.39 -0.66 -3.51
CA ASN A 43 6.55 -1.18 -2.79
C ASN A 43 6.15 -2.14 -1.64
N ARG A 44 5.03 -1.87 -0.95
CA ARG A 44 4.52 -2.74 0.11
C ARG A 44 3.91 -4.03 -0.43
N VAL A 45 3.05 -3.94 -1.44
CA VAL A 45 2.45 -5.14 -2.07
C VAL A 45 3.55 -6.07 -2.58
N LYS A 46 4.61 -5.53 -3.19
CA LYS A 46 5.79 -6.31 -3.61
C LYS A 46 6.56 -6.93 -2.44
N SER A 47 6.66 -6.22 -1.31
CA SER A 47 7.30 -6.74 -0.09
C SER A 47 6.49 -7.86 0.56
N THR A 48 5.15 -7.78 0.54
CA THR A 48 4.25 -8.82 1.05
C THR A 48 4.22 -10.05 0.14
N GLY A 49 4.47 -9.87 -1.16
CA GLY A 49 4.63 -10.95 -2.14
C GLY A 49 5.92 -11.77 -2.01
N ARG A 50 6.79 -11.51 -1.02
CA ARG A 50 7.88 -12.43 -0.67
C ARG A 50 7.25 -13.58 0.14
N PRO A 51 7.28 -14.83 -0.34
CA PRO A 51 6.74 -15.95 0.43
C PRO A 51 7.43 -15.97 1.80
N MET A 52 6.62 -15.98 2.87
CA MET A 52 7.09 -16.41 4.18
C MET A 52 7.67 -17.82 4.00
N SER A 53 9.00 -17.91 4.01
CA SER A 53 9.78 -19.11 4.26
C SER A 53 10.56 -18.89 5.54
#